data_AF-L0NMC3-F1
#
_entry.id   AF-L0NMC3-F1
#
_cell.length_a   1.000
_cell.length_b   1.000
_cell.length_c   1.000
_cell.angle_alpha   90.00
_cell.angle_beta   90.00
_cell.angle_gamma   90.00
#
_symmetry.space_group_name_H-M   'P 1'
#
loop_
_entity.id
_entity.type
_entity.pdbx_description
1 polymer ?
#
loop_
_entity_poly.entity_id
_entity_poly.type
_entity_poly.pdbx_seq_one_letter_code
_entity_poly.pdbx_strand_id
1 'polypeptide(L)'
;MIAVWAGVLLAAVWLAHWGAEHLSDPLKKLRRQWGFSVAAGGSFVGLAAASPEIGINTTSAIRGVSDIGLGALLGSNVLAIPMMVVVAYMGSEQEQFKILR
;
A
#
# COMPACT_ATOMS: atom_id res chain seq x y z
N MET A 1 -16.69 7.52 22.96
CA MET A 1 -15.25 7.35 22.60
C MET A 1 -15.03 6.19 21.64
N ILE A 2 -15.43 4.95 21.96
CA ILE A 2 -15.28 3.79 21.05
C ILE A 2 -16.02 3.99 19.72
N ALA A 3 -17.24 4.54 19.75
CA ALA A 3 -18.02 4.81 18.54
C ALA A 3 -17.31 5.77 17.56
N VAL A 4 -16.55 6.74 18.08
CA VAL A 4 -15.77 7.68 17.24
C VAL A 4 -14.65 6.94 16.54
N TRP A 5 -13.88 6.13 17.27
CA TRP A 5 -12.81 5.32 16.69
C TRP A 5 -13.33 4.29 15.68
N ALA A 6 -14.46 3.64 15.96
CA ALA A 6 -15.10 2.74 15.01
C ALA A 6 -15.50 3.48 13.73
N GLY A 7 -16.08 4.69 13.84
CA GLY A 7 -16.39 5.53 12.69
C GLY A 7 -15.16 5.91 11.86
N VAL A 8 -14.07 6.28 12.53
CA VAL A 8 -12.79 6.58 11.86
C VAL A 8 -12.24 5.37 11.11
N LEU A 9 -12.27 4.18 11.71
CA LEU A 9 -11.80 2.96 11.05
C LEU A 9 -12.63 2.61 9.82
N LEU A 10 -13.96 2.70 9.92
CA LEU A 10 -14.85 2.46 8.78
C LEU A 10 -14.61 3.47 7.66
N ALA A 11 -14.47 4.75 8.01
CA ALA A 11 -14.14 5.80 7.05
C ALA A 11 -12.78 5.56 6.38
N ALA A 12 -11.77 5.13 7.14
CA ALA A 12 -10.45 4.82 6.61
C ALA A 12 -10.48 3.65 5.61
N VAL A 13 -11.18 2.57 5.92
CA VAL A 13 -11.36 1.42 5.01
C VAL A 13 -12.09 1.86 3.74
N TRP A 14 -13.16 2.63 3.88
CA TRP A 14 -13.91 3.15 2.73
C TRP A 14 -13.04 4.06 1.85
N LEU A 15 -12.29 4.98 2.46
CA LEU A 15 -11.42 5.91 1.75
C LEU A 15 -10.27 5.17 1.05
N ALA A 16 -9.70 4.14 1.67
CA ALA A 16 -8.66 3.32 1.06
C ALA A 16 -9.18 2.58 -0.18
N HIS A 17 -10.38 1.99 -0.10
CA HIS A 17 -11.02 1.34 -1.25
C HIS A 17 -11.30 2.35 -2.38
N TRP A 18 -11.95 3.47 -2.05
CA TRP A 18 -12.27 4.52 -3.01
C TRP A 18 -11.03 5.13 -3.68
N GLY A 19 -9.99 5.36 -2.87
CA GLY A 19 -8.70 5.86 -3.34
C GLY A 19 -8.03 4.87 -4.29
N ALA A 20 -8.01 3.58 -3.96
CA ALA A 20 -7.43 2.55 -4.83
C ALA A 20 -8.11 2.49 -6.21
N GLU A 21 -9.44 2.58 -6.26
CA GLU A 21 -10.19 2.64 -7.51
C GLU A 21 -9.84 3.88 -8.33
N HIS A 22 -9.86 5.06 -7.71
CA HIS A 22 -9.62 6.34 -8.39
C HIS A 22 -8.18 6.55 -8.83
N LEU A 23 -7.20 6.00 -8.11
CA LEU A 23 -5.79 6.08 -8.49
C LEU A 23 -5.43 5.14 -9.65
N SER A 24 -6.21 4.07 -9.87
CA SER A 24 -5.88 3.04 -10.85
C SER A 24 -5.85 3.57 -12.30
N ASP A 25 -6.80 4.40 -12.70
CA ASP A 25 -6.90 4.91 -14.07
C ASP A 25 -5.85 5.98 -14.41
N PRO A 26 -5.59 6.98 -13.56
CA PRO A 26 -4.46 7.89 -13.73
C PRO A 26 -3.13 7.16 -13.79
N LEU A 27 -2.89 6.15 -12.94
CA LEU A 27 -1.65 5.38 -12.96
C LEU A 27 -1.46 4.60 -14.25
N LYS A 28 -2.53 3.97 -14.79
CA LYS A 28 -2.49 3.30 -16.10
C LYS A 28 -2.17 4.27 -17.24
N LYS A 29 -2.77 5.47 -17.21
CA LYS A 29 -2.51 6.54 -18.20
C LYS A 29 -1.08 7.06 -18.09
N LEU A 30 -0.61 7.35 -16.88
CA LEU A 30 0.75 7.83 -16.62
C LEU A 30 1.79 6.82 -17.08
N ARG A 31 1.62 5.54 -16.73
CA ARG A 31 2.49 4.45 -17.20
C ARG A 31 2.57 4.40 -18.73
N ARG A 32 1.43 4.54 -19.42
CA ARG A 32 1.38 4.54 -20.90
C ARG A 32 2.05 5.76 -21.50
N GLN A 33 1.87 6.94 -20.91
CA GLN A 33 2.47 8.19 -21.40
C GLN A 33 3.98 8.23 -21.20
N TRP A 34 4.47 7.74 -20.06
CA TRP A 34 5.91 7.75 -19.73
C TRP A 34 6.66 6.52 -20.30
N GLY A 35 5.97 5.62 -21.00
CA GLY A 35 6.58 4.41 -21.57
C GLY A 35 7.11 3.42 -20.52
N PHE A 36 6.58 3.47 -19.29
CA PHE A 36 7.05 2.60 -18.21
C PHE A 36 6.67 1.14 -18.43
N SER A 37 7.61 0.25 -18.14
CA SER A 37 7.32 -1.17 -18.02
C SER A 37 6.34 -1.42 -16.86
N VAL A 38 5.63 -2.56 -16.90
CA VAL A 38 4.72 -2.95 -15.82
C VAL A 38 5.47 -3.00 -14.48
N ALA A 39 6.71 -3.50 -14.49
CA ALA A 39 7.58 -3.57 -13.33
C ALA A 39 7.91 -2.17 -12.78
N ALA A 40 8.30 -1.22 -13.63
CA ALA A 40 8.61 0.15 -13.21
C ALA A 40 7.36 0.86 -12.62
N GLY A 41 6.19 0.66 -13.22
CA GLY A 41 4.93 1.17 -12.69
C GLY A 41 4.57 0.57 -11.33
N GLY A 42 4.76 -0.74 -11.16
CA GLY A 42 4.57 -1.44 -9.88
C GLY A 42 5.50 -0.92 -8.80
N SER A 43 6.78 -0.73 -9.10
CA SER A 43 7.75 -0.15 -8.15
C SER A 43 7.39 1.26 -7.74
N PHE A 44 6.90 2.09 -8.67
CA PHE A 44 6.44 3.45 -8.35
C PHE A 44 5.25 3.43 -7.38
N VAL A 45 4.28 2.54 -7.61
CA VAL A 45 3.14 2.36 -6.69
C VAL A 45 3.60 1.86 -5.33
N GLY A 46 4.55 0.93 -5.29
CA GLY A 46 5.15 0.46 -4.04
C GLY A 46 5.83 1.57 -3.25
N LEU A 47 6.57 2.46 -3.92
CA LEU A 47 7.17 3.65 -3.29
C LEU A 47 6.11 4.62 -2.76
N ALA A 48 5.02 4.85 -3.51
CA ALA A 48 3.93 5.71 -3.06
C ALA A 48 3.24 5.14 -1.81
N ALA A 49 3.03 3.82 -1.78
CA ALA A 49 2.47 3.12 -0.62
C ALA A 49 3.38 3.19 0.62
N ALA A 50 4.70 3.18 0.43
CA ALA A 50 5.71 3.29 1.49
C ALA A 50 5.97 4.73 1.99
N SER A 51 5.25 5.72 1.44
CA SER A 51 5.45 7.13 1.79
C SER A 51 5.19 7.46 3.27
N PRO A 52 4.19 6.88 3.96
CA PRO A 52 4.01 7.11 5.39
C PRO A 52 5.19 6.61 6.22
N GLU A 53 5.75 5.44 5.89
CA GLU A 53 6.91 4.85 6.57
C GLU A 53 8.15 5.73 6.40
N ILE A 54 8.39 6.26 5.20
CA ILE A 54 9.46 7.23 4.95
C ILE A 54 9.26 8.45 5.85
N GLY A 55 8.03 8.95 5.99
CA GLY A 55 7.69 10.06 6.87
C GLY A 55 7.96 9.75 8.35
N ILE A 56 7.53 8.58 8.85
CA ILE A 56 7.75 8.14 10.23
C ILE A 56 9.26 8.02 10.51
N ASN A 57 10.01 7.40 9.61
CA ASN A 57 11.45 7.20 9.81
C ASN A 57 12.21 8.54 9.77
N THR A 58 11.88 9.41 8.81
CA THR A 58 12.49 10.74 8.69
C THR A 58 12.19 11.60 9.92
N THR A 59 10.94 11.63 10.37
CA THR A 59 10.56 12.39 11.57
C THR A 59 11.18 11.83 12.84
N SER A 60 11.33 10.50 12.94
CA SER A 60 12.00 9.85 14.07
C SER A 60 13.49 10.20 14.13
N ALA A 61 14.17 10.21 12.97
CA ALA A 61 15.56 10.61 12.86
C ALA A 61 15.77 12.07 13.29
N ILE A 62 14.92 12.99 12.80
CA ILE A 62 14.99 14.42 13.15
C ILE A 62 14.77 14.65 14.66
N ARG A 63 13.90 13.85 15.28
CA ARG A 63 13.58 13.95 16.72
C ARG A 63 14.58 13.22 17.63
N GLY A 64 15.61 12.58 17.08
CA GLY A 64 16.59 11.81 17.85
C GLY A 64 16.03 10.52 18.46
N VAL A 65 14.92 10.00 17.94
CA VAL A 65 14.25 8.76 18.38
C VAL A 65 14.28 7.69 17.29
N SER A 66 15.43 7.55 16.63
CA SER A 66 15.62 6.67 15.48
C SER A 66 15.29 5.20 15.75
N ASP A 67 15.44 4.74 17.00
CA ASP A 67 15.11 3.35 17.39
C ASP A 67 13.62 3.05 17.19
N ILE A 68 12.74 4.03 17.43
CA ILE A 68 11.30 3.91 17.19
C ILE A 68 11.02 3.84 15.69
N GLY A 69 11.70 4.67 14.89
CA GLY A 69 11.59 4.66 13.43
C GLY A 69 12.04 3.34 12.82
N LEU A 70 13.17 2.79 13.29
CA LEU A 70 13.68 1.49 12.87
C LEU A 70 12.73 0.35 13.29
N GLY A 71 12.23 0.39 14.53
CA GLY A 71 11.25 -0.60 15.01
C GLY A 71 9.97 -0.60 14.16
N ALA A 72 9.45 0.57 13.81
CA ALA A 72 8.29 0.70 12.95
C ALA A 72 8.55 0.18 11.53
N LEU A 73 9.69 0.52 10.93
CA LEU A 73 10.08 0.09 9.59
C LEU A 73 10.25 -1.44 9.49
N LEU A 74 10.89 -2.05 10.49
CA LEU A 74 11.07 -3.50 10.51
C LEU A 74 9.75 -4.21 10.80
N GLY A 75 8.98 -3.71 11.77
CA GLY A 75 7.71 -4.31 12.18
C GLY A 75 6.67 -4.32 11.05
N SER A 76 6.54 -3.22 10.30
CA SER A 76 5.60 -3.16 9.17
C SER A 76 6.00 -4.10 8.05
N ASN A 77 7.27 -4.16 7.67
CA ASN A 77 7.74 -5.00 6.56
C ASN A 77 7.65 -6.51 6.86
N VAL A 78 7.95 -6.93 8.09
CA VAL A 78 7.90 -8.34 8.51
C VAL A 78 6.49 -8.91 8.36
N LEU A 79 5.45 -8.12 8.64
CA LEU A 79 4.06 -8.53 8.47
C LEU A 79 3.53 -8.27 7.05
N ALA A 80 3.88 -7.12 6.47
CA ALA A 80 3.32 -6.68 5.19
C ALA A 80 3.74 -7.58 4.03
N ILE A 81 5.02 -7.98 3.96
CA ILE A 81 5.52 -8.78 2.81
C ILE A 81 4.81 -10.15 2.75
N PRO A 82 4.79 -10.99 3.80
CA PRO A 82 4.07 -12.27 3.76
C PRO A 82 2.58 -12.10 3.50
N MET A 83 1.93 -11.14 4.16
CA MET A 83 0.49 -10.90 3.99
C MET A 83 0.15 -10.47 2.57
N MET A 84 0.94 -9.57 1.97
CA MET A 84 0.74 -9.10 0.60
C MET A 84 0.90 -10.25 -0.39
N VAL A 85 1.92 -11.10 -0.23
CA VAL A 85 2.11 -12.27 -1.08
C VAL A 85 0.96 -13.26 -0.94
N VAL A 86 0.51 -13.55 0.28
CA VAL A 86 -0.62 -14.48 0.52
C VAL A 86 -1.90 -13.95 -0.10
N VAL A 87 -2.25 -12.68 0.13
CA VAL A 87 -3.46 -12.07 -0.42
C VAL A 87 -3.40 -12.00 -1.95
N ALA A 88 -2.25 -11.64 -2.52
CA ALA A 88 -2.06 -11.61 -3.97
C ALA A 88 -2.18 -13.02 -4.58
N TYR A 89 -1.59 -14.03 -3.94
CA TYR A 89 -1.68 -15.42 -4.36
C TYR A 89 -3.14 -15.91 -4.34
N MET A 90 -3.84 -15.73 -3.23
CA MET A 90 -5.26 -16.09 -3.08
C MET A 90 -6.16 -15.35 -4.09
N GLY A 91 -5.84 -14.09 -4.40
CA GLY A 91 -6.55 -13.32 -5.42
C GLY A 91 -6.32 -13.86 -6.83
N SER A 92 -5.11 -14.34 -7.14
CA SER A 92 -4.76 -14.84 -8.47
C SER A 92 -5.47 -16.15 -8.84
N GLU A 93 -5.80 -16.99 -7.85
CA GLU A 93 -6.56 -18.23 -8.09
C GLU A 93 -8.00 -17.97 -8.57
N GLN A 94 -8.61 -16.85 -8.15
CA GLN A 94 -9.97 -16.47 -8.52
C GLN A 94 -10.06 -15.95 -9.96
N GLU A 95 -9.00 -15.31 -10.45
CA GLU A 95 -8.97 -14.71 -11.79
C GLU A 95 -8.72 -15.78 -12.87
N GLN A 96 -7.90 -16.80 -12.59
CA GLN A 96 -7.72 -17.94 -13.51
C GLN A 96 -9.01 -18.74 -13.72
N PHE A 97 -9.86 -18.87 -12.70
CA PHE A 97 -11.15 -19.58 -12.81
C PHE A 97 -12.17 -18.85 -13.70
N LYS A 98 -12.06 -17.53 -13.87
CA LYS A 98 -12.91 -16.71 -14.76
C LYS A 98 -12.47 -16.74 -16.22
N ILE A 99 -11.20 -17.02 -16.51
CA ILE A 99 -10.67 -17.07 -17.89
C ILE A 99 -10.95 -18.44 -18.54
N LEU A 100 -11.21 -19.48 -17.74
CA LEU A 100 -11.52 -20.84 -18.18
C LEU A 100 -13.03 -21.14 -18.32
N ARG A 101 -13.88 -20.11 -18.25
CA ARG A 101 -15.34 -20.18 -18.48
C ARG A 101 -15.74 -19.16 -19.53
#